data_AF-A0A2N1DD24-F1
#
_entry.id   AF-A0A2N1DD24-F1
#
_cell.length_a   1.000
_cell.length_b   1.000
_cell.length_c   1.000
_cell.angle_alpha   90.00
_cell.angle_beta   90.00
_cell.angle_gamma   90.00
#
_symmetry.space_group_name_H-M   'P 1'
#
loop_
_entity.id
_entity.type
_entity.pdbx_description
1 polymer ?
#
loop_
_entity_poly.entity_id
_entity_poly.type
_entity_poly.pdbx_seq_one_letter_code
_entity_poly.pdbx_strand_id
1 'polypeptide(L)'
;MPAPLIWLGVSAITLLAGVKYSNDKRLDGSVSRLPGNTDIKVDPMNGAVVTCGVYGLFEHTGIWVDGYILELKGNGLIRGVSPNRFLQERSGDNIYIACDDNHTPLILPETADRAISQVFSYSEYDVIKNNCHKFVWQCISGEDIPLTRFSALNHKMADRFATDIHWHPINY
;
A
#
# COMPACT_ATOMS: atom_id res chain seq x y z
N MET A 1 -1.87 -44.66 5.46
CA MET A 1 -2.93 -43.64 5.26
C MET A 1 -2.32 -42.29 5.63
N PRO A 2 -2.03 -41.37 4.70
CA PRO A 2 -1.46 -40.08 5.06
C PRO A 2 -2.56 -39.16 5.62
N ALA A 3 -2.31 -38.57 6.78
CA ALA A 3 -3.20 -37.61 7.43
C ALA A 3 -3.31 -36.31 6.61
N PRO A 4 -4.43 -35.57 6.67
CA PRO A 4 -4.70 -34.45 5.78
C PRO A 4 -3.95 -33.21 6.28
N LEU A 5 -2.81 -32.91 5.66
CA LEU A 5 -2.03 -31.66 5.83
C LEU A 5 -2.84 -30.38 5.55
N ILE A 6 -4.01 -30.51 4.94
CA ILE A 6 -4.89 -29.39 4.54
C ILE A 6 -5.48 -28.65 5.75
N TRP A 7 -5.75 -29.34 6.87
CA TRP A 7 -6.38 -28.72 8.03
C TRP A 7 -5.44 -27.81 8.84
N LEU A 8 -4.13 -28.13 8.86
CA LEU A 8 -3.14 -27.32 9.57
C LEU A 8 -2.89 -25.98 8.85
N GLY A 9 -2.91 -25.98 7.51
CA GLY A 9 -2.71 -24.77 6.71
C GLY A 9 -3.82 -23.73 6.89
N VAL A 10 -5.09 -24.16 6.87
CA VAL A 10 -6.24 -23.27 7.08
C VAL A 10 -6.16 -22.63 8.46
N SER A 11 -5.90 -23.43 9.50
CA SER A 11 -5.81 -22.96 10.88
C SER A 11 -4.75 -21.88 11.09
N ALA A 12 -3.57 -22.04 10.49
CA ALA A 12 -2.48 -21.06 10.56
C ALA A 12 -2.83 -19.76 9.82
N ILE A 13 -3.48 -19.84 8.66
CA ILE A 13 -3.96 -18.67 7.92
C ILE A 13 -5.01 -17.91 8.73
N THR A 14 -5.98 -18.60 9.34
CA THR A 14 -7.02 -17.94 10.14
C THR A 14 -6.45 -17.27 11.39
N LEU A 15 -5.47 -17.90 12.05
CA LEU A 15 -4.77 -17.32 13.20
C LEU A 15 -3.97 -16.07 12.80
N LEU A 16 -3.21 -16.13 11.69
CA LEU A 16 -2.47 -14.98 11.17
C LEU A 16 -3.41 -13.83 10.77
N ALA A 17 -4.51 -14.13 10.08
CA ALA A 17 -5.53 -13.15 9.72
C ALA A 17 -6.18 -12.53 10.96
N GLY A 18 -6.52 -13.32 11.98
CA GLY A 18 -7.12 -12.84 13.22
C GLY A 18 -6.17 -11.96 14.05
N VAL A 19 -4.90 -12.33 14.14
CA VAL A 19 -3.87 -11.51 14.82
C VAL A 19 -3.62 -10.21 14.04
N LYS A 20 -3.57 -10.24 12.71
CA LYS A 20 -3.49 -9.03 11.85
C LYS A 20 -4.67 -8.11 12.13
N TYR A 21 -5.89 -8.63 12.00
CA TYR A 21 -7.14 -7.86 12.17
C TYR A 21 -7.23 -7.18 13.54
N SER A 22 -6.88 -7.88 14.62
CA SER A 22 -6.93 -7.34 15.99
C SER A 22 -5.91 -6.21 16.23
N ASN A 23 -4.71 -6.32 15.64
CA ASN A 23 -3.68 -5.28 15.76
C ASN A 23 -3.98 -4.06 14.90
N ASP A 24 -4.48 -4.24 13.68
CA ASP A 24 -4.84 -3.13 12.80
C ASP A 24 -5.96 -2.29 13.42
N LYS A 25 -6.96 -2.93 14.04
CA LYS A 25 -8.03 -2.24 14.79
C LYS A 25 -7.52 -1.39 15.95
N ARG A 26 -6.34 -1.70 16.52
CA ARG A 26 -5.70 -0.89 17.58
C ARG A 26 -4.93 0.32 17.04
N LEU A 27 -4.54 0.31 15.77
CA LEU A 27 -3.79 1.39 15.09
C LEU A 27 -4.70 2.32 14.26
N ASP A 28 -5.98 1.98 14.13
CA ASP A 28 -6.93 2.54 13.16
C ASP A 28 -7.45 3.95 13.46
N GLY A 29 -7.00 4.59 14.55
CA GLY A 29 -7.44 5.94 14.91
C GLY A 29 -6.99 7.06 13.96
N SER A 30 -6.27 6.73 12.88
CA SER A 30 -5.69 7.66 11.91
C SER A 30 -6.26 7.54 10.49
N VAL A 31 -7.17 6.56 10.28
CA VAL A 31 -7.81 6.34 8.98
C VAL A 31 -9.30 6.59 9.13
N SER A 32 -9.75 7.72 8.60
CA SER A 32 -11.17 8.08 8.60
C SER A 32 -11.94 7.35 7.50
N ARG A 33 -11.27 6.93 6.41
CA ARG A 33 -11.92 6.15 5.35
C ARG A 33 -10.99 5.11 4.71
N LEU A 34 -11.35 3.83 4.85
CA LEU A 34 -10.65 2.70 4.24
C LEU A 34 -10.95 2.57 2.73
N PRO A 35 -10.06 1.91 1.96
CA PRO A 35 -10.30 1.60 0.55
C PRO A 35 -11.61 0.82 0.36
N GLY A 36 -12.42 1.22 -0.63
CA GLY A 36 -13.69 0.57 -0.97
C GLY A 36 -14.93 1.13 -0.24
N ASN A 37 -14.76 2.08 0.67
CA ASN A 37 -15.88 2.69 1.42
C ASN A 37 -16.49 3.93 0.73
N THR A 38 -16.05 4.27 -0.48
CA THR A 38 -16.57 5.42 -1.25
C THR A 38 -16.44 5.19 -2.75
N ASP A 39 -17.38 5.74 -3.51
CA ASP A 39 -17.38 5.77 -4.98
C ASP A 39 -16.93 7.13 -5.53
N ILE A 40 -16.58 8.09 -4.66
CA ILE A 40 -16.08 9.41 -5.07
C ILE A 40 -14.69 9.24 -5.67
N LYS A 41 -14.61 9.35 -6.99
CA LYS A 41 -13.35 9.23 -7.72
C LYS A 41 -12.55 10.52 -7.72
N VAL A 42 -11.23 10.38 -7.73
CA VAL A 42 -10.27 11.48 -7.80
C VAL A 42 -9.25 11.25 -8.90
N ASP A 43 -8.74 12.32 -9.49
CA ASP A 43 -7.71 12.21 -10.51
C ASP A 43 -6.33 12.03 -9.84
N PRO A 44 -5.52 11.07 -10.29
CA PRO A 44 -4.24 10.81 -9.67
C PRO A 44 -3.22 11.90 -10.04
N MET A 45 -2.36 12.22 -9.09
CA MET A 45 -1.33 13.25 -9.22
C MET A 45 0.05 12.64 -8.94
N ASN A 46 1.08 13.16 -9.59
CA ASN A 46 2.45 12.66 -9.40
C ASN A 46 2.89 12.78 -7.94
N GLY A 47 3.48 11.70 -7.42
CA GLY A 47 3.92 11.58 -6.04
C GLY A 47 2.82 11.10 -5.08
N ALA A 48 1.59 10.94 -5.54
CA ALA A 48 0.52 10.46 -4.69
C ALA A 48 0.66 8.96 -4.38
N VAL A 49 0.28 8.59 -3.17
CA VAL A 49 0.35 7.21 -2.68
C VAL A 49 -0.87 6.44 -3.15
N VAL A 50 -0.65 5.28 -3.78
CA VAL A 50 -1.71 4.39 -4.23
C VAL A 50 -1.73 3.07 -3.47
N THR A 51 -2.91 2.44 -3.41
CA THR A 51 -3.11 1.10 -2.85
C THR A 51 -4.13 0.31 -3.66
N CYS A 52 -4.01 -1.02 -3.63
CA CYS A 52 -5.05 -1.94 -4.06
C CYS A 52 -5.13 -3.16 -3.13
N GLY A 53 -6.30 -3.80 -3.09
CA GLY A 53 -6.50 -5.04 -2.33
C GLY A 53 -5.85 -6.27 -2.97
N VAL A 54 -5.43 -7.21 -2.13
CA VAL A 54 -4.84 -8.50 -2.49
C VAL A 54 -5.55 -9.60 -1.70
N TYR A 55 -6.38 -10.37 -2.41
CA TYR A 55 -7.25 -11.44 -1.91
C TYR A 55 -8.09 -11.07 -0.68
N GLY A 56 -8.45 -9.79 -0.52
CA GLY A 56 -9.22 -9.26 0.60
C GLY A 56 -8.51 -9.33 1.97
N LEU A 57 -7.22 -9.69 1.98
CA LEU A 57 -6.45 -9.95 3.21
C LEU A 57 -5.21 -9.07 3.33
N PHE A 58 -4.67 -8.61 2.20
CA PHE A 58 -3.47 -7.79 2.14
C PHE A 58 -3.65 -6.61 1.21
N GLU A 59 -2.79 -5.62 1.38
CA GLU A 59 -2.77 -4.39 0.62
C GLU A 59 -1.43 -4.32 -0.09
N HIS A 60 -1.44 -3.81 -1.31
CA HIS A 60 -0.22 -3.50 -2.03
C HIS A 60 -0.19 -2.04 -2.40
N THR A 61 0.94 -1.39 -2.14
CA THR A 61 1.10 0.06 -2.27
C THR A 61 2.17 0.45 -3.27
N GLY A 62 2.06 1.66 -3.80
CA GLY A 62 3.03 2.24 -4.72
C GLY A 62 2.90 3.76 -4.79
N ILE A 63 3.67 4.38 -5.68
CA ILE A 63 3.64 5.83 -5.93
C ILE A 63 3.19 6.06 -7.37
N TRP A 64 2.22 6.93 -7.58
CA TRP A 64 1.78 7.35 -8.91
C TRP A 64 2.77 8.33 -9.54
N VAL A 65 3.22 8.04 -10.76
CA VAL A 65 4.12 8.90 -11.54
C VAL A 65 3.82 8.74 -13.03
N ASP A 66 3.42 9.83 -13.70
CA ASP A 66 3.24 9.95 -15.16
C ASP A 66 2.38 8.83 -15.79
N GLY A 67 1.28 8.46 -15.12
CA GLY A 67 0.38 7.41 -15.61
C GLY A 67 0.83 5.98 -15.28
N TYR A 68 1.95 5.84 -14.57
CA TYR A 68 2.47 4.57 -14.07
C TYR A 68 2.45 4.54 -12.55
N ILE A 69 2.59 3.34 -12.00
CA ILE A 69 2.74 3.10 -10.57
C ILE A 69 4.12 2.52 -10.34
N LEU A 70 4.93 3.24 -9.58
CA LEU A 70 6.22 2.76 -9.12
C LEU A 70 5.99 1.91 -7.88
N GLU A 71 6.45 0.66 -7.93
CA GLU A 71 6.24 -0.33 -6.88
C GLU A 71 7.49 -1.16 -6.62
N LEU A 72 7.62 -1.62 -5.37
CA LEU A 72 8.53 -2.72 -5.02
C LEU A 72 7.80 -4.05 -5.24
N LYS A 73 8.26 -4.84 -6.21
CA LYS A 73 7.71 -6.18 -6.48
C LYS A 73 8.24 -7.18 -5.44
N GLY A 74 7.50 -8.25 -5.18
CA GLY A 74 7.89 -9.34 -4.27
C GLY A 74 9.19 -10.10 -4.61
N ASN A 75 9.83 -9.81 -5.74
CA ASN A 75 11.17 -10.30 -6.06
C ASN A 75 12.28 -9.30 -5.76
N GLY A 76 11.98 -8.15 -5.13
CA GLY A 76 12.96 -7.13 -4.77
C GLY A 76 13.20 -6.03 -5.79
N LEU A 77 12.65 -6.14 -6.99
CA LEU A 77 12.82 -5.12 -8.03
C LEU A 77 11.85 -3.96 -7.82
N ILE A 78 12.38 -2.74 -7.79
CA ILE A 78 11.59 -1.52 -7.92
C ILE A 78 11.36 -1.24 -9.41
N ARG A 79 10.10 -1.14 -9.82
CA ARG A 79 9.68 -1.04 -11.22
C ARG A 79 8.49 -0.11 -11.40
N GLY A 80 8.34 0.46 -12.60
CA GLY A 80 7.10 1.08 -13.04
C GLY A 80 6.19 0.08 -13.73
N VAL A 81 4.90 0.08 -13.38
CA VAL A 81 3.85 -0.73 -14.02
C VAL A 81 2.66 0.13 -14.39
N SER A 82 1.93 -0.26 -15.45
CA SER A 82 0.65 0.37 -15.75
C SER A 82 -0.41 0.04 -14.68
N PRO A 83 -1.49 0.84 -14.57
CA PRO A 83 -2.59 0.55 -13.65
C PRO A 83 -3.16 -0.87 -13.81
N ASN A 84 -3.40 -1.32 -15.04
CA ASN A 84 -3.88 -2.67 -15.33
C ASN A 84 -2.91 -3.75 -14.80
N ARG A 85 -1.60 -3.53 -14.94
CA ARG A 85 -0.59 -4.47 -14.47
C ARG A 85 -0.38 -4.40 -12.97
N PHE A 86 -0.67 -3.27 -12.34
CA PHE A 86 -0.70 -3.11 -10.90
C PHE A 86 -1.82 -3.96 -10.29
N LEU A 87 -2.98 -4.07 -10.93
CA LEU A 87 -4.07 -4.95 -10.48
C LEU A 87 -3.87 -6.42 -10.86
N GLN A 88 -3.10 -6.69 -11.92
CA GLN A 88 -2.86 -8.05 -12.40
C GLN A 88 -2.24 -8.94 -11.32
N GLU A 89 -2.75 -10.17 -11.16
CA GLU A 89 -2.36 -11.13 -10.10
C GLU A 89 -2.76 -10.71 -8.67
N ARG A 90 -3.62 -9.70 -8.53
CA ARG A 90 -4.25 -9.26 -7.28
C ARG A 90 -5.77 -9.37 -7.41
N SER A 91 -6.47 -9.44 -6.28
CA SER A 91 -7.94 -9.56 -6.29
C SER A 91 -8.68 -8.22 -6.25
N GLY A 92 -7.95 -7.10 -6.24
CA GLY A 92 -8.54 -5.78 -6.21
C GLY A 92 -8.96 -5.36 -7.61
N ASP A 93 -10.18 -4.83 -7.74
CA ASP A 93 -10.70 -4.30 -9.01
C ASP A 93 -10.44 -2.80 -9.18
N ASN A 94 -10.06 -2.13 -8.09
CA ASN A 94 -9.87 -0.69 -8.04
C ASN A 94 -8.50 -0.34 -7.43
N ILE A 95 -7.97 0.77 -7.92
CA ILE A 95 -6.81 1.45 -7.34
C ILE A 95 -7.34 2.63 -6.55
N TYR A 96 -6.82 2.82 -5.35
CA TYR A 96 -7.18 3.92 -4.47
C TYR A 96 -5.98 4.81 -4.22
N ILE A 97 -6.20 6.09 -4.00
CA ILE A 97 -5.19 7.07 -3.64
C ILE A 97 -5.48 7.63 -2.25
N ALA A 98 -4.43 7.99 -1.51
CA ALA A 98 -4.57 8.61 -0.20
C ALA A 98 -4.86 10.12 -0.36
N CYS A 99 -5.95 10.58 0.26
CA CYS A 99 -6.42 11.95 0.24
C CYS A 99 -6.63 12.51 1.66
N ASP A 100 -6.74 13.82 1.75
CA ASP A 100 -7.31 14.52 2.89
C ASP A 100 -8.86 14.50 2.87
N ASP A 101 -9.47 15.09 3.90
CA ASP A 101 -10.92 15.25 4.06
C ASP A 101 -11.60 15.99 2.88
N ASN A 102 -10.85 16.80 2.13
CA ASN A 102 -11.34 17.55 0.98
C ASN A 102 -11.19 16.78 -0.34
N HIS A 103 -10.84 15.49 -0.28
CA HIS A 103 -10.58 14.63 -1.43
C HIS A 103 -9.36 15.06 -2.26
N THR A 104 -8.43 15.81 -1.65
CA THR A 104 -7.19 16.24 -2.30
C THR A 104 -6.11 15.19 -2.07
N PRO A 105 -5.44 14.66 -3.12
CA PRO A 105 -4.36 13.71 -2.95
C PRO A 105 -3.23 14.24 -2.04
N LEU A 106 -2.76 13.39 -1.12
CA LEU A 106 -1.65 13.72 -0.22
C LEU A 106 -0.32 13.55 -0.95
N ILE A 107 0.39 14.65 -1.16
CA ILE A 107 1.63 14.68 -1.96
C ILE A 107 2.67 15.55 -1.26
N LEU A 108 3.93 15.08 -1.27
CA LEU A 108 5.09 15.93 -0.99
C LEU A 108 5.90 16.11 -2.28
N PRO A 109 6.46 17.31 -2.54
CA PRO A 109 7.13 17.62 -3.80
C PRO A 109 8.20 16.61 -4.20
N GLU A 110 9.00 16.11 -3.26
CA GLU A 110 10.14 15.24 -3.56
C GLU A 110 9.75 13.75 -3.62
N THR A 111 8.47 13.40 -3.43
CA THR A 111 8.05 11.99 -3.38
C THR A 111 8.15 11.30 -4.73
N ALA A 112 7.74 11.98 -5.81
CA ALA A 112 7.88 11.46 -7.16
C ALA A 112 9.37 11.27 -7.52
N ASP A 113 10.20 12.28 -7.26
CA ASP A 113 11.64 12.25 -7.56
C ASP A 113 12.35 11.12 -6.81
N ARG A 114 12.02 10.92 -5.53
CA ARG A 114 12.57 9.82 -4.72
C ARG A 114 12.09 8.45 -5.19
N ALA A 115 10.87 8.34 -5.70
CA ALA A 115 10.39 7.09 -6.28
C ALA A 115 11.10 6.79 -7.62
N ILE A 116 11.26 7.80 -8.48
CA ILE A 116 11.94 7.71 -9.78
C ILE A 116 13.41 7.30 -9.61
N SER A 117 14.13 7.91 -8.66
CA SER A 117 15.56 7.64 -8.45
C SER A 117 15.85 6.21 -7.99
N GLN A 118 14.83 5.50 -7.49
CA GLN A 118 14.94 4.11 -7.04
C GLN A 118 14.53 3.09 -8.11
N VAL A 119 13.98 3.51 -9.24
CA VAL A 119 13.60 2.59 -10.32
C VAL A 119 14.82 1.81 -10.82
N PHE A 120 14.63 0.50 -11.08
CA PHE A 120 15.68 -0.46 -11.43
C PHE A 120 16.69 -0.80 -10.33
N SER A 121 16.52 -0.24 -9.13
CA SER A 121 17.26 -0.73 -7.96
C SER A 121 16.66 -2.05 -7.47
N TYR A 122 17.53 -2.84 -6.85
CA TYR A 122 17.18 -4.10 -6.21
C TYR A 122 17.31 -3.94 -4.70
N SER A 123 16.26 -4.28 -3.97
CA SER A 123 16.28 -4.43 -2.51
C SER A 123 16.01 -5.89 -2.19
N GLU A 124 16.78 -6.49 -1.28
CA GLU A 124 16.46 -7.84 -0.80
C GLU A 124 15.07 -7.84 -0.18
N TYR A 125 14.10 -8.39 -0.93
CA TYR A 125 12.70 -8.41 -0.53
C TYR A 125 12.51 -9.43 0.59
N ASP A 126 12.02 -8.94 1.72
CA ASP A 126 11.53 -9.76 2.81
C ASP A 126 10.10 -9.31 3.07
N VAL A 127 9.15 -10.24 2.91
CA VAL A 127 7.70 -10.03 3.08
C VAL A 127 7.37 -9.39 4.43
N ILE A 128 8.27 -9.54 5.42
CA ILE A 128 8.13 -9.09 6.80
C ILE A 128 9.07 -7.91 7.12
N LYS A 129 10.08 -7.57 6.31
CA LYS A 129 11.05 -6.48 6.62
C LYS A 129 11.24 -5.42 5.53
N ASN A 130 11.17 -5.80 4.26
CA ASN A 130 11.40 -4.93 3.10
C ASN A 130 10.27 -5.12 2.10
N ASN A 131 9.14 -4.44 2.31
CA ASN A 131 7.96 -4.57 1.48
C ASN A 131 7.53 -3.24 0.85
N CYS A 132 6.42 -3.27 0.11
CA CYS A 132 5.93 -2.11 -0.63
C CYS A 132 5.62 -0.90 0.26
N HIS A 133 5.18 -1.11 1.52
CA HIS A 133 4.90 0.00 2.45
C HIS A 133 6.16 0.73 2.90
N LYS A 134 7.24 -0.01 3.16
CA LYS A 134 8.56 0.57 3.44
C LYS A 134 9.03 1.44 2.29
N PHE A 135 8.97 0.92 1.06
CA PHE A 135 9.34 1.66 -0.14
C PHE A 135 8.54 2.96 -0.28
N VAL A 136 7.21 2.90 -0.12
CA VAL A 136 6.34 4.09 -0.17
C VAL A 136 6.73 5.09 0.92
N TRP A 137 6.94 4.65 2.17
CA TRP A 137 7.36 5.56 3.23
C TRP A 137 8.70 6.22 2.96
N GLN A 138 9.69 5.48 2.45
CA GLN A 138 10.97 6.04 2.06
C GLN A 138 10.81 7.11 0.98
N CYS A 139 9.88 6.91 0.02
CA CYS A 139 9.54 7.92 -0.97
C CYS A 139 8.85 9.16 -0.35
N ILE A 140 8.08 9.02 0.72
CA ILE A 140 7.41 10.14 1.41
C ILE A 140 8.37 10.89 2.34
N SER A 141 9.09 10.19 3.20
CA SER A 141 9.90 10.76 4.30
C SER A 141 11.37 10.96 3.96
N GLY A 142 11.94 10.11 3.10
CA GLY A 142 13.37 10.05 2.81
C GLY A 142 14.11 9.16 3.81
N GLU A 143 13.39 8.58 4.77
CA GLU A 143 13.93 7.73 5.82
C GLU A 143 13.86 6.26 5.42
N ASP A 144 14.98 5.55 5.59
CA ASP A 144 15.05 4.10 5.47
C ASP A 144 14.79 3.46 6.85
N ILE A 145 13.51 3.25 7.18
CA ILE A 145 13.10 2.59 8.42
C ILE A 145 12.24 1.36 8.12
N PRO A 146 12.24 0.34 8.99
CA PRO A 146 11.32 -0.79 8.86
C PRO A 146 9.86 -0.32 8.93
N LEU A 147 9.08 -0.61 7.89
CA LEU A 147 7.64 -0.32 7.86
C LEU A 147 6.92 -1.35 7.01
N THR A 148 6.18 -2.24 7.67
CA THR A 148 5.76 -3.49 7.02
C THR A 148 4.26 -3.67 6.97
N ARG A 149 3.49 -2.83 7.67
CA ARG A 149 2.03 -2.93 7.73
C ARG A 149 1.39 -1.73 7.07
N PHE A 150 0.27 -1.97 6.40
CA PHE A 150 -0.55 -0.92 5.82
C PHE A 150 -1.07 0.06 6.89
N SER A 151 -1.52 -0.45 8.04
CA SER A 151 -1.91 0.36 9.20
C SER A 151 -0.79 1.28 9.70
N ALA A 152 0.44 0.76 9.80
CA ALA A 152 1.60 1.55 10.21
C ALA A 152 1.96 2.63 9.17
N LEU A 153 1.80 2.33 7.87
CA LEU A 153 1.95 3.33 6.81
C LEU A 153 0.89 4.42 6.93
N ASN A 154 -0.39 4.07 7.08
CA ASN A 154 -1.45 5.04 7.26
C ASN A 154 -1.20 5.95 8.46
N HIS A 155 -0.82 5.38 9.61
CA HIS A 155 -0.51 6.17 10.81
C HIS A 155 0.64 7.16 10.57
N LYS A 156 1.74 6.69 9.96
CA LYS A 156 2.86 7.57 9.63
C LYS A 156 2.51 8.64 8.60
N MET A 157 1.67 8.33 7.62
CA MET A 157 1.17 9.33 6.68
C MET A 157 0.30 10.37 7.40
N ALA A 158 -0.62 9.93 8.25
CA ALA A 158 -1.49 10.83 9.01
C ALA A 158 -0.67 11.81 9.87
N ASP A 159 0.33 11.29 10.59
CA ASP A 159 1.26 12.11 11.36
C ASP A 159 2.05 13.09 10.46
N ARG A 160 2.54 12.62 9.30
CA ARG A 160 3.40 13.41 8.41
C ARG A 160 2.67 14.54 7.70
N PHE A 161 1.41 14.29 7.32
CA PHE A 161 0.53 15.24 6.64
C PHE A 161 -0.38 16.02 7.60
N ALA A 162 -0.38 15.67 8.90
CA ALA A 162 -1.22 16.25 9.94
C ALA A 162 -2.72 16.24 9.58
N THR A 163 -3.20 15.11 9.06
CA THR A 163 -4.58 14.92 8.60
C THR A 163 -4.95 13.44 8.67
N ASP A 164 -6.25 13.14 8.73
CA ASP A 164 -6.72 11.76 8.63
C ASP A 164 -6.60 11.24 7.20
N ILE A 165 -6.39 9.93 7.05
CA ILE A 165 -6.26 9.34 5.71
C ILE A 165 -7.64 8.94 5.17
N HIS A 166 -7.94 9.45 3.98
CA HIS A 166 -9.11 9.09 3.19
C HIS A 166 -8.70 8.40 1.89
N TRP A 167 -9.04 7.12 1.73
CA TRP A 167 -8.75 6.38 0.49
C TRP A 167 -9.87 6.53 -0.54
N HIS A 168 -9.53 7.02 -1.73
CA HIS A 168 -10.47 7.29 -2.82
C HIS A 168 -10.13 6.53 -4.10
N PRO A 169 -11.10 5.92 -4.80
CA PRO A 169 -10.83 5.28 -6.09
C PRO A 169 -10.33 6.31 -7.12
N ILE A 170 -9.46 5.90 -8.04
CA ILE A 170 -8.93 6.81 -9.08
C ILE A 170 -9.69 6.72 -10.41
N ASN A 171 -9.65 7.79 -11.19
CA ASN A 171 -9.91 7.76 -12.64
C ASN A 171 -8.60 7.47 -13.39
N TYR A 172 -8.56 6.44 -14.23
CA TYR A 172 -7.38 6.08 -15.04
C TYR A 172 -7.74 5.31 -16.30
#